data_AF-A0ABD1EAL5-F1
#
_entry.id   AF-A0ABD1EAL5-F1
#
_cell.length_a   1.000
_cell.length_b   1.000
_cell.length_c   1.000
_cell.angle_alpha   90.00
_cell.angle_beta   90.00
_cell.angle_gamma   90.00
#
_symmetry.space_group_name_H-M   'P 1'
#
loop_
_entity.id
_entity.type
_entity.pdbx_description
1 polymer ?
#
loop_
_entity_poly.entity_id
_entity_poly.type
_entity_poly.pdbx_seq_one_letter_code
_entity_poly.pdbx_strand_id
1 'polypeptide(L)'
;MEYFKRKKHLENIVFRLIDRERYGCKKPATQLYTIRRFYQNVFPNFTVINVEKPPCFIRKFTPDGKYAIAFSADQSSLEVYSYQGPAAAADLLQKIANSDKLEETIYEEIKRNIFARFFKLKHSINITTNEQLNRECSLFTDDGRYVIVGSASYIPEEIRPHFYEIYTNNEAVTPTLRSPLEEYTLHLVDLHMGKLCDVRKFKVDKIFLSHNQGLYLYKDTLAVLSVQHQLIHIFQILDGMFVDVRKIGRFCYEDDLYLYNLVYPSERAFKDVCINSLKHRLLTFLYRRASNKSSQTGDPTELRKFYHYFDNFCSLKMWKMQLLDDNHLLIKYASEEVVTLKQTDPNSSEPQFFVVYNMLESRVIAVYENSSSELVELLENFNDYFRNACLHNSNIQS
;
A
#
# COMPACT_ATOMS: atom_id res chain seq x y z
N MET A 1 -13.35 35.60 -4.99
CA MET A 1 -14.04 34.29 -4.98
C MET A 1 -14.91 34.14 -6.22
N GLU A 2 -14.33 34.18 -7.40
CA GLU A 2 -14.98 33.76 -8.65
C GLU A 2 -13.86 33.20 -9.53
N TYR A 3 -14.17 32.15 -10.29
CA TYR A 3 -13.34 31.41 -11.27
C TYR A 3 -13.10 29.94 -10.95
N PHE A 4 -14.18 29.18 -10.77
CA PHE A 4 -14.27 27.82 -11.32
C PHE A 4 -15.71 27.55 -11.77
N LYS A 5 -16.10 28.05 -12.95
CA LYS A 5 -17.26 27.48 -13.66
C LYS A 5 -16.86 26.07 -14.10
N ARG A 6 -17.08 25.08 -13.22
CA ARG A 6 -17.04 23.66 -13.58
C ARG A 6 -17.92 23.50 -14.82
N LYS A 7 -17.38 22.99 -15.92
CA LYS A 7 -18.20 22.53 -17.04
C LYS A 7 -19.17 21.50 -16.45
N LYS A 8 -20.47 21.84 -16.37
CA LYS A 8 -21.52 20.87 -16.08
C LYS A 8 -21.45 19.82 -17.18
N HIS A 9 -20.88 18.68 -16.84
CA HIS A 9 -20.87 17.56 -17.76
C HIS A 9 -22.27 16.97 -17.82
N LEU A 10 -22.66 16.49 -19.00
CA LEU A 10 -23.94 15.82 -19.18
C LEU A 10 -23.95 14.53 -18.35
N GLU A 11 -24.84 14.48 -17.36
CA GLU A 11 -24.95 13.37 -16.40
C GLU A 11 -25.93 12.28 -16.85
N ASN A 12 -26.83 12.57 -17.78
CA ASN A 12 -27.84 11.62 -18.23
C ASN A 12 -27.22 10.48 -19.06
N ILE A 13 -27.64 9.24 -18.76
CA ILE A 13 -27.23 8.02 -19.45
C ILE A 13 -27.53 8.03 -20.95
N VAL A 14 -28.65 8.60 -21.38
CA VAL A 14 -29.06 8.67 -22.80
C VAL A 14 -28.05 9.48 -23.61
N PHE A 15 -27.69 10.67 -23.13
CA PHE A 15 -26.69 11.50 -23.80
C PHE A 15 -25.31 10.85 -23.81
N ARG A 16 -24.93 10.14 -22.73
CA ARG A 16 -23.65 9.38 -22.68
C ARG A 16 -23.63 8.20 -23.65
N LEU A 17 -24.75 7.49 -23.81
CA LEU A 17 -24.91 6.42 -24.80
C LEU A 17 -24.78 6.95 -26.23
N ILE A 18 -25.53 8.00 -26.56
CA ILE A 18 -25.48 8.64 -27.87
C ILE A 18 -24.07 9.14 -28.17
N ASP A 19 -23.41 9.79 -27.21
CA ASP A 19 -22.03 10.26 -27.39
C ASP A 19 -21.05 9.08 -27.61
N ARG A 20 -21.21 7.98 -26.86
CA ARG A 20 -20.39 6.77 -27.00
C ARG A 20 -20.59 6.11 -28.36
N GLU A 21 -21.82 6.00 -28.84
CA GLU A 21 -22.14 5.35 -30.12
C GLU A 21 -21.75 6.22 -31.33
N ARG A 22 -21.94 7.54 -31.23
CA ARG A 22 -21.61 8.46 -32.33
C ARG A 22 -20.13 8.75 -32.45
N TYR A 23 -19.46 8.96 -31.32
CA TYR A 23 -18.09 9.48 -31.31
C TYR A 23 -17.07 8.52 -30.70
N GLY A 24 -17.52 7.40 -30.11
CA GLY A 24 -16.64 6.49 -29.39
C GLY A 24 -15.90 7.22 -28.29
N CYS A 25 -14.60 7.42 -28.51
CA CYS A 25 -13.72 8.16 -27.61
C CYS A 25 -13.21 9.42 -28.29
N LYS A 26 -13.70 10.57 -27.83
CA LYS A 26 -13.38 11.90 -28.40
C LYS A 26 -11.90 12.27 -28.31
N LYS A 27 -11.14 11.66 -27.40
CA LYS A 27 -9.69 11.88 -27.21
C LYS A 27 -8.94 10.54 -27.21
N PRO A 28 -7.72 10.49 -27.76
CA PRO A 28 -6.87 9.31 -27.66
C PRO A 28 -6.58 8.99 -26.18
N ALA A 29 -6.46 7.70 -25.87
CA ALA A 29 -6.24 7.17 -24.51
C ALA A 29 -7.32 7.49 -23.44
N THR A 30 -8.46 8.12 -23.78
CA THR A 30 -9.54 8.37 -22.80
C THR A 30 -10.63 7.30 -22.78
N GLN A 31 -10.38 6.13 -23.36
CA GLN A 31 -11.38 5.06 -23.49
C GLN A 31 -11.90 4.59 -22.13
N LEU A 32 -10.99 4.26 -21.21
CA LEU A 32 -11.35 3.83 -19.86
C LEU A 32 -12.10 4.91 -19.08
N TYR A 33 -11.72 6.17 -19.23
CA TYR A 33 -12.42 7.30 -18.59
C TYR A 33 -13.86 7.42 -19.08
N THR A 34 -14.08 7.37 -20.40
CA THR A 34 -15.42 7.43 -21.01
C THR A 34 -16.29 6.25 -20.56
N ILE A 35 -15.72 5.03 -20.56
CA ILE A 35 -16.42 3.80 -20.16
C ILE A 35 -16.77 3.83 -18.66
N ARG A 36 -15.81 4.12 -17.78
CA ARG A 36 -16.04 4.20 -16.32
C ARG A 36 -17.11 5.23 -15.99
N ARG A 37 -17.09 6.37 -16.69
CA ARG A 37 -18.11 7.40 -16.55
C ARG A 37 -19.49 6.92 -16.96
N PHE A 38 -19.61 6.16 -18.05
CA PHE A 38 -20.89 5.57 -18.45
C PHE A 38 -21.47 4.67 -17.34
N TYR A 39 -20.65 3.80 -16.76
CA TYR A 39 -21.07 2.88 -15.71
C TYR A 39 -21.45 3.54 -14.38
N GLN A 40 -21.14 4.83 -14.16
CA GLN A 40 -21.67 5.58 -13.00
C GLN A 40 -23.21 5.70 -13.03
N ASN A 41 -23.83 5.54 -14.20
CA ASN A 41 -25.27 5.61 -14.37
C ASN A 41 -25.94 4.24 -14.40
N VAL A 42 -25.16 3.16 -14.34
CA VAL A 42 -25.66 1.78 -14.29
C VAL A 42 -25.64 1.34 -12.84
N PHE A 43 -26.81 1.13 -12.25
CA PHE A 43 -26.94 0.65 -10.89
C PHE A 43 -27.35 -0.84 -10.89
N PRO A 44 -26.97 -1.61 -9.86
CA PRO A 44 -27.46 -2.98 -9.71
C PRO A 44 -28.99 -2.98 -9.65
N ASN A 45 -29.63 -3.82 -10.46
CA ASN A 45 -31.08 -4.00 -10.46
C ASN A 45 -31.56 -4.95 -9.35
N PHE A 46 -30.67 -5.78 -8.81
CA PHE A 46 -30.97 -6.76 -7.78
C PHE A 46 -29.72 -7.10 -6.96
N THR A 47 -29.90 -7.32 -5.65
CA THR A 47 -28.82 -7.70 -4.73
C THR A 47 -29.24 -8.93 -3.94
N VAL A 48 -28.47 -10.01 -4.04
CA VAL A 48 -28.66 -11.21 -3.21
C VAL A 48 -27.81 -11.07 -1.96
N ILE A 49 -28.45 -11.18 -0.79
CA ILE A 49 -27.80 -11.06 0.51
C ILE A 49 -27.65 -12.45 1.13
N ASN A 50 -26.59 -12.67 1.92
CA ASN A 50 -26.30 -13.93 2.62
C ASN A 50 -26.17 -15.12 1.66
N VAL A 51 -25.45 -14.91 0.55
CA VAL A 51 -25.09 -15.98 -0.39
C VAL A 51 -24.32 -17.08 0.33
N GLU A 52 -24.72 -18.33 0.13
CA GLU A 52 -23.96 -19.47 0.64
C GLU A 52 -22.64 -19.56 -0.12
N LYS A 53 -21.53 -19.60 0.62
CA LYS A 53 -20.18 -19.69 0.05
C LYS A 53 -19.34 -20.70 0.83
N PRO A 54 -18.29 -21.26 0.22
CA PRO A 54 -17.29 -22.06 0.92
C PRO A 54 -16.71 -21.30 2.13
N PRO A 55 -16.10 -22.01 3.10
CA PRO A 55 -15.45 -21.41 4.26
C PRO A 55 -14.15 -20.69 3.86
N CYS A 56 -14.31 -19.56 3.18
CA CYS A 56 -13.24 -18.69 2.70
C CYS A 56 -13.63 -17.21 2.82
N PHE A 57 -12.64 -16.33 2.82
CA PHE A 57 -12.78 -14.89 2.84
C PHE A 57 -12.36 -14.33 1.48
N ILE A 58 -13.33 -14.04 0.62
CA ILE A 58 -13.05 -13.35 -0.65
C ILE A 58 -12.46 -11.99 -0.35
N ARG A 59 -11.33 -11.68 -1.00
CA ARG A 59 -10.59 -10.46 -0.75
C ARG A 59 -10.70 -9.44 -1.87
N LYS A 60 -10.27 -9.80 -3.08
CA LYS A 60 -10.13 -8.86 -4.20
C LYS A 60 -10.11 -9.61 -5.52
N PHE A 61 -10.53 -8.92 -6.58
CA PHE A 61 -10.31 -9.39 -7.95
C PHE A 61 -8.88 -9.11 -8.39
N THR A 62 -8.37 -9.97 -9.27
CA THR A 62 -7.17 -9.65 -10.05
C THR A 62 -7.42 -8.38 -10.85
N PRO A 63 -6.36 -7.66 -11.23
CA PRO A 63 -6.52 -6.37 -11.88
C PRO A 63 -7.25 -6.44 -13.24
N ASP A 64 -7.17 -7.58 -13.92
CA ASP A 64 -7.90 -7.88 -15.16
C ASP A 64 -9.37 -8.32 -14.93
N GLY A 65 -9.78 -8.51 -13.67
CA GLY A 65 -11.12 -8.93 -13.27
C GLY A 65 -11.48 -10.39 -13.56
N LYS A 66 -10.55 -11.21 -14.07
CA LYS A 66 -10.83 -12.61 -14.45
C LYS A 66 -10.84 -13.56 -13.28
N TYR A 67 -10.05 -13.27 -12.25
CA TYR A 67 -9.95 -14.11 -11.06
C TYR A 67 -10.30 -13.32 -9.80
N ALA A 68 -10.81 -14.01 -8.79
CA ALA A 68 -11.00 -13.50 -7.45
C ALA A 68 -10.15 -14.34 -6.50
N ILE A 69 -9.37 -13.68 -5.65
CA ILE A 69 -8.63 -14.37 -4.59
C ILE A 69 -9.44 -14.41 -3.31
N ALA A 70 -9.33 -15.51 -2.57
CA ALA A 70 -9.89 -15.69 -1.25
C ALA A 70 -8.89 -16.37 -0.33
N PHE A 71 -8.97 -16.06 0.96
CA PHE A 71 -8.21 -16.76 1.99
C PHE A 71 -9.06 -17.87 2.58
N SER A 72 -8.50 -19.04 2.83
CA SER A 72 -9.23 -20.10 3.54
C SER A 72 -9.62 -19.67 4.96
N ALA A 73 -10.62 -20.32 5.54
CA ALA A 73 -11.13 -19.95 6.86
C ALA A 73 -10.06 -20.02 7.96
N ASP A 74 -9.16 -20.99 7.85
CA ASP A 74 -8.01 -21.21 8.74
C ASP A 74 -6.81 -20.28 8.45
N GLN A 75 -6.88 -19.43 7.42
CA GLN A 75 -5.84 -18.47 7.04
C GLN A 75 -4.48 -19.11 6.70
N SER A 76 -4.48 -20.34 6.20
CA SER A 76 -3.29 -21.09 5.79
C SER A 76 -3.06 -21.07 4.27
N SER A 77 -4.14 -20.94 3.49
CA SER A 77 -4.14 -21.13 2.05
C SER A 77 -4.83 -19.99 1.30
N LEU A 78 -4.39 -19.82 0.05
CA LEU A 78 -4.97 -18.90 -0.91
C LEU A 78 -5.75 -19.69 -1.96
N GLU A 79 -7.03 -19.38 -2.08
CA GLU A 79 -7.93 -19.93 -3.06
C GLU A 79 -8.11 -18.93 -4.21
N VAL A 80 -7.96 -19.41 -5.44
CA VAL A 80 -8.11 -18.60 -6.66
C VAL A 80 -9.36 -19.09 -7.39
N TYR A 81 -10.36 -18.21 -7.51
CA TYR A 81 -11.61 -18.47 -8.19
C TYR A 81 -11.62 -17.79 -9.56
N SER A 82 -12.03 -18.51 -10.60
CA SER A 82 -12.30 -17.94 -11.92
C SER A 82 -13.72 -17.36 -11.96
N TYR A 83 -13.80 -16.07 -12.30
CA TYR A 83 -15.05 -15.35 -12.45
C TYR A 83 -15.69 -15.65 -13.80
N GLN A 84 -16.91 -16.19 -13.80
CA GLN A 84 -17.63 -16.63 -15.01
C GLN A 84 -18.40 -15.49 -15.71
N GLY A 85 -18.34 -14.27 -15.18
CA GLY A 85 -19.03 -13.11 -15.75
C GLY A 85 -20.46 -12.92 -15.23
N PRO A 86 -21.08 -11.76 -15.51
CA PRO A 86 -22.37 -11.37 -14.95
C PRO A 86 -23.55 -12.21 -15.47
N ALA A 87 -23.41 -12.82 -16.66
CA ALA A 87 -24.46 -13.65 -17.27
C ALA A 87 -24.53 -15.07 -16.68
N ALA A 88 -23.54 -15.49 -15.86
CA ALA A 88 -23.41 -16.86 -15.39
C ALA A 88 -24.57 -17.37 -14.52
N ALA A 89 -25.35 -16.45 -13.93
CA ALA A 89 -26.54 -16.74 -13.13
C ALA A 89 -27.81 -16.07 -13.70
N ALA A 90 -27.80 -15.65 -14.97
CA ALA A 90 -28.93 -14.93 -15.58
C ALA A 90 -30.21 -15.78 -15.62
N ASP A 91 -30.08 -17.09 -15.82
CA ASP A 91 -31.17 -18.08 -15.77
C ASP A 91 -31.84 -18.14 -14.39
N LEU A 92 -31.04 -18.13 -13.32
CA LEU A 92 -31.52 -18.11 -11.95
C LEU A 92 -32.25 -16.81 -11.63
N LEU A 93 -31.75 -15.68 -12.14
CA LEU A 93 -32.32 -14.35 -11.90
C LEU A 93 -33.53 -14.05 -12.80
N GLN A 94 -33.69 -14.72 -13.94
CA GLN A 94 -34.85 -14.54 -14.83
C GLN A 94 -36.17 -14.90 -14.13
N LYS A 95 -36.13 -15.88 -13.21
CA LYS A 95 -37.29 -16.27 -12.39
C LYS A 95 -37.78 -15.13 -11.48
N ILE A 96 -36.90 -14.18 -11.15
CA ILE A 96 -37.19 -13.03 -10.27
C ILE A 96 -37.82 -11.88 -11.05
N ALA A 97 -37.33 -11.62 -12.27
CA ALA A 97 -37.75 -10.48 -13.08
C ALA A 97 -39.24 -10.53 -13.51
N ASN A 98 -39.85 -11.71 -13.44
CA ASN A 98 -41.23 -11.95 -13.88
C ASN A 98 -42.24 -12.02 -12.71
N SER A 99 -41.83 -11.84 -11.46
CA SER A 99 -42.73 -11.94 -10.30
C SER A 99 -42.60 -10.74 -9.36
N ASP A 100 -43.72 -10.07 -9.09
CA ASP A 100 -43.82 -8.98 -8.11
C ASP A 100 -43.66 -9.47 -6.65
N LYS A 101 -43.73 -10.79 -6.42
CA LYS A 101 -43.49 -11.43 -5.12
C LYS A 101 -42.52 -12.61 -5.29
N LEU A 102 -41.33 -12.48 -4.71
CA LEU A 102 -40.37 -13.58 -4.61
C LEU A 102 -40.89 -14.64 -3.63
N GLU A 103 -41.14 -15.85 -4.12
CA GLU A 103 -41.34 -17.00 -3.24
C GLU A 103 -40.04 -17.27 -2.48
N GLU A 104 -40.13 -17.49 -1.15
CA GLU A 104 -38.96 -17.74 -0.30
C GLU A 104 -38.13 -18.95 -0.78
N THR A 105 -38.80 -19.98 -1.29
CA THR A 105 -38.19 -21.19 -1.84
C THR A 105 -37.25 -20.90 -3.02
N ILE A 106 -37.67 -20.02 -3.94
CA ILE A 106 -36.89 -19.60 -5.11
C ILE A 106 -35.68 -18.77 -4.66
N TYR A 107 -35.89 -17.88 -3.68
CA TYR A 107 -34.81 -17.05 -3.14
C TYR A 107 -33.72 -17.88 -2.44
N GLU A 108 -34.10 -18.92 -1.69
CA GLU A 108 -33.14 -19.86 -1.09
C GLU A 108 -32.39 -20.70 -2.15
N GLU A 109 -33.06 -21.14 -3.23
CA GLU A 109 -32.40 -21.82 -4.35
C GLU A 109 -31.32 -20.93 -5.00
N ILE A 110 -31.61 -19.63 -5.15
CA ILE A 110 -30.66 -18.66 -5.70
C ILE A 110 -29.48 -18.49 -4.76
N LYS A 111 -29.71 -18.23 -3.46
CA LYS A 111 -28.64 -18.04 -2.46
C LYS A 111 -27.64 -19.18 -2.45
N ARG A 112 -28.14 -20.41 -2.57
CA ARG A 112 -27.34 -21.64 -2.53
C ARG A 112 -26.46 -21.84 -3.75
N ASN A 113 -26.96 -21.47 -4.93
CA ASN A 113 -26.30 -21.81 -6.20
C ASN A 113 -25.52 -20.65 -6.82
N ILE A 114 -25.85 -19.40 -6.49
CA ILE A 114 -25.33 -18.22 -7.20
C ILE A 114 -23.80 -18.09 -7.08
N PHE A 115 -23.22 -18.47 -5.93
CA PHE A 115 -21.77 -18.44 -5.73
C PHE A 115 -21.04 -19.37 -6.69
N ALA A 116 -21.45 -20.65 -6.74
CA ALA A 116 -20.81 -21.66 -7.57
C ALA A 116 -20.97 -21.38 -9.07
N ARG A 117 -22.01 -20.63 -9.46
CA ARG A 117 -22.19 -20.14 -10.84
C ARG A 117 -21.20 -19.04 -11.20
N PHE A 118 -21.03 -18.05 -10.33
CA PHE A 118 -20.12 -16.93 -10.59
C PHE A 118 -18.65 -17.27 -10.40
N PHE A 119 -18.33 -18.11 -9.42
CA PHE A 119 -16.98 -18.38 -8.98
C PHE A 119 -16.68 -19.87 -9.02
N LYS A 120 -15.79 -20.27 -9.93
CA LYS A 120 -15.29 -21.65 -10.00
C LYS A 120 -13.89 -21.71 -9.43
N LEU A 121 -13.67 -22.58 -8.44
CA LEU A 121 -12.35 -22.78 -7.85
C LEU A 121 -11.38 -23.29 -8.93
N LYS A 122 -10.27 -22.59 -9.12
CA LYS A 122 -9.23 -22.93 -10.09
C LYS A 122 -7.99 -23.50 -9.40
N HIS A 123 -7.52 -22.83 -8.36
CA HIS A 123 -6.37 -23.25 -7.57
C HIS A 123 -6.64 -23.10 -6.08
N SER A 124 -6.09 -24.00 -5.28
CA SER A 124 -5.99 -23.88 -3.82
C SER A 124 -4.52 -24.09 -3.46
N ILE A 125 -3.90 -23.07 -2.88
CA ILE A 125 -2.45 -22.97 -2.70
C ILE A 125 -2.20 -22.88 -1.21
N ASN A 126 -1.63 -23.92 -0.63
CA ASN A 126 -1.20 -23.89 0.76
C ASN A 126 0.07 -23.04 0.89
N ILE A 127 0.00 -21.97 1.68
CA ILE A 127 1.10 -21.01 1.82
C ILE A 127 1.85 -21.24 3.12
N THR A 128 1.13 -21.40 4.23
CA THR A 128 1.74 -21.52 5.56
C THR A 128 0.97 -22.47 6.44
N THR A 129 1.69 -23.18 7.30
CA THR A 129 1.12 -24.11 8.28
C THR A 129 1.12 -23.54 9.71
N ASN A 130 2.05 -22.63 10.01
CA ASN A 130 2.32 -22.18 11.38
C ASN A 130 2.06 -20.67 11.58
N GLU A 131 1.95 -19.91 10.50
CA GLU A 131 1.68 -18.48 10.53
C GLU A 131 0.23 -18.22 10.10
N GLN A 132 -0.30 -17.04 10.39
CA GLN A 132 -1.63 -16.64 9.92
C GLN A 132 -1.51 -15.65 8.78
N LEU A 133 -2.12 -15.95 7.64
CA LEU A 133 -2.23 -15.02 6.52
C LEU A 133 -3.10 -13.83 6.91
N ASN A 134 -2.59 -12.62 6.68
CA ASN A 134 -3.37 -11.41 6.86
C ASN A 134 -4.34 -11.24 5.69
N ARG A 135 -5.63 -11.40 5.96
CA ARG A 135 -6.71 -11.31 4.95
C ARG A 135 -6.76 -9.99 4.21
N GLU A 136 -6.25 -8.92 4.80
CA GLU A 136 -6.26 -7.59 4.20
C GLU A 136 -5.01 -7.31 3.36
N CYS A 137 -3.98 -8.15 3.47
CA CYS A 137 -2.72 -7.99 2.78
C CYS A 137 -2.75 -8.68 1.41
N SER A 138 -2.88 -7.89 0.35
CA SER A 138 -2.80 -8.40 -1.03
C SER A 138 -2.36 -7.30 -1.98
N LEU A 139 -1.27 -7.55 -2.70
CA LEU A 139 -0.74 -6.67 -3.75
C LEU A 139 -0.57 -7.48 -5.03
N PHE A 140 -1.08 -6.98 -6.14
CA PHE A 140 -0.97 -7.63 -7.45
C PHE A 140 0.07 -6.90 -8.28
N THR A 141 0.89 -7.66 -9.00
CA THR A 141 1.72 -7.10 -10.07
C THR A 141 0.83 -6.56 -11.20
N ASP A 142 1.36 -5.61 -11.98
CA ASP A 142 0.60 -4.95 -13.05
C ASP A 142 0.13 -5.92 -14.14
N ASP A 143 0.91 -6.98 -14.40
CA ASP A 143 0.57 -8.06 -15.33
C ASP A 143 -0.52 -9.01 -14.78
N GLY A 144 -0.87 -8.89 -13.50
CA GLY A 144 -1.85 -9.74 -12.81
C GLY A 144 -1.41 -11.20 -12.63
N ARG A 145 -0.14 -11.53 -12.94
CA ARG A 145 0.38 -12.89 -12.85
C ARG A 145 0.70 -13.29 -11.41
N TYR A 146 1.28 -12.36 -10.64
CA TYR A 146 1.72 -12.61 -9.29
C TYR A 146 0.87 -11.85 -8.28
N VAL A 147 0.74 -12.45 -7.09
CA VAL A 147 0.18 -11.80 -5.91
C VAL A 147 1.14 -11.94 -4.74
N ILE A 148 1.29 -10.85 -3.99
CA ILE A 148 2.04 -10.81 -2.74
C ILE A 148 1.02 -10.84 -1.62
N VAL A 149 1.17 -11.79 -0.72
CA VAL A 149 0.36 -11.92 0.50
C VAL A 149 1.28 -11.98 1.71
N GLY A 150 0.86 -11.33 2.79
CA GLY A 150 1.63 -11.30 4.04
C GLY A 150 1.00 -12.23 5.08
N SER A 151 1.85 -12.92 5.83
CA SER A 151 1.49 -13.61 7.07
C SER A 151 2.24 -13.01 8.25
N ALA A 152 1.69 -13.24 9.43
CA ALA A 152 2.33 -12.90 10.70
C ALA A 152 2.23 -14.08 11.67
N SER A 153 3.23 -14.21 12.52
CA SER A 153 3.20 -15.08 13.70
C SER A 153 3.66 -14.32 14.93
N TYR A 154 2.92 -14.51 16.02
CA TYR A 154 3.29 -13.96 17.32
C TYR A 154 4.53 -14.65 17.86
N ILE A 155 5.42 -13.84 18.45
CA ILE A 155 6.57 -14.34 19.18
C ILE A 155 6.09 -14.78 20.57
N PRO A 156 6.25 -16.05 20.99
CA PRO A 156 5.84 -16.50 22.32
C PRO A 156 6.57 -15.73 23.42
N GLU A 157 5.89 -15.38 24.52
CA GLU A 157 6.47 -14.59 25.62
C GLU A 157 7.68 -15.27 26.29
N GLU A 158 7.75 -16.59 26.24
CA GLU A 158 8.86 -17.42 26.75
C GLU A 158 10.14 -17.21 25.94
N ILE A 159 10.02 -16.91 24.64
CA ILE A 159 11.13 -16.66 23.73
C ILE A 159 11.31 -15.15 23.63
N ARG A 160 12.05 -14.57 24.59
CA ARG A 160 12.41 -13.15 24.50
C ARG A 160 13.46 -12.96 23.41
N PRO A 161 13.18 -12.16 22.37
CA PRO A 161 14.15 -11.90 21.32
C PRO A 161 15.39 -11.20 21.90
N HIS A 162 16.54 -11.42 21.27
CA HIS A 162 17.77 -10.84 21.77
C HIS A 162 17.75 -9.31 21.62
N PHE A 163 18.38 -8.61 22.57
CA PHE A 163 18.41 -7.14 22.59
C PHE A 163 18.86 -6.53 21.26
N TYR A 164 19.89 -7.10 20.63
CA TYR A 164 20.43 -6.61 19.36
C TYR A 164 19.61 -7.01 18.12
N GLU A 165 18.63 -7.90 18.28
CA GLU A 165 17.64 -8.20 17.23
C GLU A 165 16.51 -7.18 17.27
N ILE A 166 16.13 -6.68 18.45
CA ILE A 166 15.13 -5.62 18.62
C ILE A 166 15.69 -4.26 18.20
N TYR A 167 16.93 -3.97 18.62
CA TYR A 167 17.59 -2.69 18.42
C TYR A 167 18.74 -2.83 17.42
N THR A 168 18.38 -2.88 16.14
CA THR A 168 19.33 -3.06 15.03
C THR A 168 20.09 -1.79 14.67
N ASN A 169 19.60 -0.62 15.09
CA ASN A 169 20.25 0.69 14.94
C ASN A 169 19.77 1.65 16.05
N ASN A 170 20.43 2.81 16.15
CA ASN A 170 20.12 3.87 17.12
C ASN A 170 18.75 4.57 16.90
N GLU A 171 18.08 4.30 15.77
CA GLU A 171 16.76 4.83 15.46
C GLU A 171 15.63 3.84 15.72
N ALA A 172 15.94 2.60 16.09
CA ALA A 172 14.95 1.58 16.36
C ALA A 172 13.95 2.04 17.43
N VAL A 173 12.69 1.69 17.22
CA VAL A 173 11.57 2.10 18.08
C VAL A 173 11.54 1.22 19.33
N THR A 174 11.11 1.78 20.46
CA THR A 174 10.91 0.96 21.66
C THR A 174 9.61 0.18 21.57
N PRO A 175 9.63 -1.17 21.60
CA PRO A 175 8.41 -1.97 21.54
C PRO A 175 7.47 -1.64 22.71
N THR A 176 6.17 -1.62 22.43
CA THR A 176 5.14 -1.32 23.44
C THR A 176 4.12 -2.44 23.48
N LEU A 177 3.39 -2.59 24.59
CA LEU A 177 2.27 -3.54 24.70
C LEU A 177 1.21 -3.35 23.60
N ARG A 178 1.07 -2.13 23.06
CA ARG A 178 0.14 -1.80 21.97
C ARG A 178 0.73 -2.05 20.58
N SER A 179 2.03 -2.26 20.49
CA SER A 179 2.76 -2.55 19.25
C SER A 179 3.69 -3.75 19.46
N PRO A 180 3.13 -4.96 19.63
CA PRO A 180 3.93 -6.16 19.83
C PRO A 180 4.73 -6.47 18.56
N LEU A 181 5.93 -7.03 18.79
CA LEU A 181 6.81 -7.54 17.75
C LEU A 181 6.31 -8.89 17.28
N GLU A 182 6.37 -9.10 15.97
CA GLU A 182 5.91 -10.31 15.31
C GLU A 182 6.99 -10.75 14.30
N GLU A 183 6.92 -12.02 13.89
CA GLU A 183 7.62 -12.47 12.69
C GLU A 183 6.67 -12.32 11.51
N TYR A 184 7.09 -11.54 10.50
CA TYR A 184 6.33 -11.32 9.28
C TYR A 184 6.95 -12.08 8.13
N THR A 185 6.11 -12.69 7.30
CA THR A 185 6.56 -13.36 6.10
C THR A 185 5.75 -12.86 4.90
N LEU A 186 6.44 -12.43 3.85
CA LEU A 186 5.85 -12.08 2.56
C LEU A 186 5.99 -13.27 1.61
N HIS A 187 4.89 -13.65 0.98
CA HIS A 187 4.80 -14.78 0.07
C HIS A 187 4.45 -14.28 -1.32
N LEU A 188 5.21 -14.70 -2.31
CA LEU A 188 4.94 -14.43 -3.72
C LEU A 188 4.30 -15.65 -4.35
N VAL A 189 3.09 -15.49 -4.89
CA VAL A 189 2.29 -16.59 -5.44
C VAL A 189 2.01 -16.32 -6.92
N ASP A 190 2.28 -17.32 -7.78
CA ASP A 190 1.91 -17.29 -9.20
C ASP A 190 0.46 -17.78 -9.35
N LEU A 191 -0.42 -16.89 -9.80
CA LEU A 191 -1.85 -17.16 -9.97
C LEU A 191 -2.18 -17.97 -11.23
N HIS A 192 -1.28 -17.99 -12.22
CA HIS A 192 -1.46 -18.76 -13.45
C HIS A 192 -1.14 -20.23 -13.22
N MET A 193 -0.01 -20.50 -12.57
CA MET A 193 0.42 -21.86 -12.25
C MET A 193 -0.20 -22.40 -10.95
N GLY A 194 -0.65 -21.52 -10.06
CA GLY A 194 -1.20 -21.90 -8.76
C GLY A 194 -0.13 -22.42 -7.80
N LYS A 195 1.02 -21.73 -7.71
CA LYS A 195 2.16 -22.16 -6.87
C LYS A 195 2.75 -21.01 -6.06
N LEU A 196 3.26 -21.33 -4.88
CA LEU A 196 4.15 -20.46 -4.11
C LEU A 196 5.51 -20.40 -4.82
N CYS A 197 6.01 -19.19 -5.10
CA CYS A 197 7.25 -18.98 -5.85
C CYS A 197 8.43 -18.60 -4.95
N ASP A 198 8.24 -17.60 -4.08
CA ASP A 198 9.30 -17.12 -3.19
C ASP A 198 8.73 -16.58 -1.87
N VAL A 199 9.59 -16.51 -0.86
CA VAL A 199 9.24 -16.18 0.52
C VAL A 199 10.30 -15.27 1.15
N ARG A 200 9.88 -14.17 1.76
CA ARG A 200 10.76 -13.24 2.49
C ARG A 200 10.33 -13.07 3.93
N LYS A 201 11.24 -13.34 4.86
CA LYS A 201 10.98 -13.32 6.31
C LYS A 201 11.60 -12.09 6.97
N PHE A 202 10.85 -11.48 7.86
CA PHE A 202 11.24 -10.37 8.72
C PHE A 202 11.02 -10.80 10.16
N LYS A 203 12.11 -10.88 10.92
CA LYS A 203 12.08 -11.33 12.31
C LYS A 203 12.06 -10.15 13.26
N VAL A 204 11.35 -10.29 14.38
CA VAL A 204 11.39 -9.32 15.50
C VAL A 204 11.07 -7.90 14.99
N ASP A 205 10.05 -7.78 14.14
CA ASP A 205 9.75 -6.52 13.45
C ASP A 205 8.34 -6.02 13.76
N LYS A 206 8.02 -4.82 13.29
CA LYS A 206 6.67 -4.29 13.16
C LYS A 206 6.43 -3.80 11.73
N ILE A 207 5.61 -4.55 10.99
CA ILE A 207 5.19 -4.21 9.63
C ILE A 207 3.67 -4.19 9.60
N PHE A 208 3.08 -3.05 9.23
CA PHE A 208 1.62 -2.92 9.15
C PHE A 208 1.07 -3.58 7.88
N LEU A 209 0.80 -4.88 7.93
CA LEU A 209 0.22 -5.64 6.81
C LEU A 209 -1.24 -5.27 6.50
N SER A 210 -2.00 -4.90 7.54
CA SER A 210 -3.42 -4.53 7.40
C SER A 210 -3.58 -3.34 6.45
N HIS A 211 -4.57 -3.45 5.55
CA HIS A 211 -4.79 -2.51 4.45
C HIS A 211 -3.54 -2.14 3.62
N ASN A 212 -2.51 -3.01 3.58
CA ASN A 212 -1.23 -2.76 2.91
C ASN A 212 -0.55 -1.45 3.36
N GLN A 213 -0.66 -1.06 4.64
CA GLN A 213 -0.12 0.25 5.07
C GLN A 213 1.42 0.29 5.10
N GLY A 214 2.06 -0.82 5.43
CA GLY A 214 3.51 -0.97 5.47
C GLY A 214 4.12 -1.54 4.18
N LEU A 215 3.30 -1.85 3.18
CA LEU A 215 3.72 -2.45 1.92
C LEU A 215 3.21 -1.62 0.74
N TYR A 216 4.07 -1.37 -0.23
CA TYR A 216 3.67 -0.67 -1.44
C TYR A 216 4.31 -1.30 -2.66
N LEU A 217 3.51 -1.60 -3.67
CA LEU A 217 4.00 -2.16 -4.94
C LEU A 217 3.71 -1.15 -6.04
N TYR A 218 4.76 -0.78 -6.77
CA TYR A 218 4.66 0.05 -7.97
C TYR A 218 5.32 -0.71 -9.13
N LYS A 219 4.53 -1.12 -10.12
CA LYS A 219 4.93 -2.07 -11.17
C LYS A 219 5.50 -3.35 -10.55
N ASP A 220 6.81 -3.49 -10.58
CA ASP A 220 7.57 -4.67 -10.16
C ASP A 220 8.40 -4.36 -8.91
N THR A 221 8.39 -3.10 -8.45
CA THR A 221 9.17 -2.63 -7.29
C THR A 221 8.30 -2.66 -6.04
N LEU A 222 8.63 -3.56 -5.13
CA LEU A 222 8.01 -3.68 -3.81
C LEU A 222 8.83 -2.91 -2.78
N ALA A 223 8.22 -1.96 -2.10
CA ALA A 223 8.75 -1.36 -0.90
C ALA A 223 8.09 -1.97 0.35
N VAL A 224 8.90 -2.26 1.38
CA VAL A 224 8.46 -2.75 2.70
C VAL A 224 9.02 -1.86 3.81
N LEU A 225 8.15 -1.27 4.63
CA LEU A 225 8.56 -0.45 5.77
C LEU A 225 8.62 -1.30 7.04
N SER A 226 9.84 -1.49 7.55
CA SER A 226 10.09 -1.91 8.92
C SER A 226 9.96 -0.71 9.85
N VAL A 227 8.87 -0.67 10.60
CA VAL A 227 8.60 0.40 11.56
C VAL A 227 9.47 0.23 12.80
N GLN A 228 9.67 -1.01 13.26
CA GLN A 228 10.52 -1.30 14.41
C GLN A 228 11.97 -0.87 14.16
N HIS A 229 12.53 -1.24 13.01
CA HIS A 229 13.94 -0.96 12.69
C HIS A 229 14.16 0.35 11.95
N GLN A 230 13.11 1.14 11.68
CA GLN A 230 13.20 2.38 10.93
C GLN A 230 13.97 2.20 9.61
N LEU A 231 13.52 1.21 8.83
CA LEU A 231 14.18 0.77 7.60
C LEU A 231 13.17 0.50 6.50
N ILE A 232 13.41 1.01 5.30
CA ILE A 232 12.63 0.68 4.11
C ILE A 232 13.43 -0.30 3.27
N HIS A 233 12.87 -1.48 3.03
CA HIS A 233 13.42 -2.48 2.12
C HIS A 233 12.81 -2.27 0.74
N ILE A 234 13.66 -2.22 -0.29
CA ILE A 234 13.24 -2.16 -1.69
C ILE A 234 13.60 -3.50 -2.34
N PHE A 235 12.59 -4.18 -2.83
CA PHE A 235 12.69 -5.41 -3.60
C PHE A 235 12.20 -5.18 -5.03
N GLN A 236 12.74 -5.93 -5.97
CA GLN A 236 12.22 -6.03 -7.32
C GLN A 236 11.71 -7.46 -7.55
N ILE A 237 10.56 -7.59 -8.19
CA ILE A 237 9.95 -8.88 -8.53
C ILE A 237 10.43 -9.25 -9.93
N LEU A 238 11.23 -10.31 -10.02
CA LEU A 238 11.77 -10.81 -11.27
C LEU A 238 11.54 -12.32 -11.34
N ASP A 239 10.83 -12.78 -12.38
CA ASP A 239 10.57 -14.20 -12.66
C ASP A 239 10.05 -15.02 -11.47
N GLY A 240 9.23 -14.41 -10.60
CA GLY A 240 8.67 -15.07 -9.43
C GLY A 240 9.63 -15.14 -8.22
N MET A 241 10.65 -14.29 -8.18
CA MET A 241 11.53 -14.12 -7.03
C MET A 241 11.54 -12.67 -6.53
N PHE A 242 11.70 -12.47 -5.24
CA PHE A 242 12.05 -11.18 -4.66
C PHE A 242 13.55 -10.99 -4.80
N VAL A 243 13.98 -9.92 -5.46
CA VAL A 243 15.38 -9.53 -5.59
C VAL A 243 15.64 -8.33 -4.69
N ASP A 244 16.58 -8.45 -3.75
CA ASP A 244 16.99 -7.36 -2.87
C ASP A 244 17.69 -6.25 -3.70
N VAL A 245 17.07 -5.06 -3.79
CA VAL A 245 17.66 -3.93 -4.52
C VAL A 245 18.44 -3.04 -3.57
N ARG A 246 17.78 -2.52 -2.51
CA ARG A 246 18.42 -1.62 -1.55
C ARG A 246 17.65 -1.52 -0.24
N LYS A 247 18.32 -0.95 0.76
CA LYS A 247 17.76 -0.62 2.07
C LYS A 247 17.96 0.86 2.36
N ILE A 248 16.91 1.55 2.79
CA ILE A 248 16.92 3.00 3.03
C ILE A 248 16.59 3.25 4.50
N GLY A 249 17.54 3.81 5.26
CA GLY A 249 17.37 4.07 6.70
C GLY A 249 18.66 4.58 7.34
N ARG A 250 19.35 3.71 8.11
CA ARG A 250 20.68 4.00 8.69
C ARG A 250 21.67 4.48 7.62
N PHE A 251 21.69 3.77 6.50
CA PHE A 251 22.44 4.10 5.30
C PHE A 251 21.49 4.36 4.13
N CYS A 252 21.97 5.09 3.12
CA CYS A 252 21.19 5.41 1.92
C CYS A 252 21.79 4.82 0.65
N TYR A 253 23.11 4.67 0.58
CA TYR A 253 23.80 3.99 -0.52
C TYR A 253 24.19 2.57 -0.12
N GLU A 254 24.34 1.72 -1.14
CA GLU A 254 24.66 0.29 -0.97
C GLU A 254 26.08 0.09 -0.39
N ASP A 255 27.04 0.95 -0.79
CA ASP A 255 28.44 0.86 -0.35
C ASP A 255 28.69 1.49 1.03
N ASP A 256 27.74 2.25 1.57
CA ASP A 256 27.90 2.99 2.84
C ASP A 256 28.24 2.04 4.00
N LEU A 257 27.57 0.88 4.07
CA LEU A 257 27.80 -0.11 5.13
C LEU A 257 29.22 -0.67 5.06
N TYR A 258 29.71 -0.95 3.85
CA TYR A 258 31.07 -1.44 3.64
C TYR A 258 32.11 -0.40 4.08
N LEU A 259 31.95 0.84 3.62
CA LEU A 259 32.83 1.96 3.97
C LEU A 259 32.83 2.25 5.48
N TYR A 260 31.67 2.22 6.11
CA TYR A 260 31.53 2.40 7.55
C TYR A 260 32.29 1.31 8.33
N ASN A 261 32.11 0.04 7.93
CA ASN A 261 32.77 -1.09 8.60
C ASN A 261 34.31 -1.08 8.43
N LEU A 262 34.85 -0.44 7.38
CA LEU A 262 36.31 -0.26 7.25
C LEU A 262 36.90 0.66 8.32
N VAL A 263 36.12 1.63 8.81
CA VAL A 263 36.57 2.59 9.84
C VAL A 263 36.17 2.11 11.24
N TYR A 264 34.96 1.55 11.38
CA TYR A 264 34.36 1.13 12.65
C TYR A 264 33.97 -0.37 12.65
N PRO A 265 34.94 -1.30 12.59
CA PRO A 265 34.67 -2.73 12.41
C PRO A 265 33.98 -3.40 13.61
N SER A 266 34.14 -2.82 14.81
CA SER A 266 33.69 -3.40 16.07
C SER A 266 32.52 -2.63 16.71
N GLU A 267 32.09 -1.52 16.11
CA GLU A 267 30.98 -0.73 16.67
C GLU A 267 29.64 -1.37 16.35
N ARG A 268 28.79 -1.44 17.37
CA ARG A 268 27.42 -1.93 17.23
C ARG A 268 26.56 -0.76 16.77
N ALA A 269 25.81 -0.96 15.70
CA ALA A 269 24.89 0.01 15.10
C ALA A 269 23.94 0.72 16.08
N PHE A 270 23.54 0.05 17.16
CA PHE A 270 22.69 0.63 18.21
C PHE A 270 23.41 1.74 19.01
N LYS A 271 24.73 1.67 19.14
CA LYS A 271 25.54 2.61 19.92
C LYS A 271 26.05 3.78 19.08
N ASP A 272 25.62 3.89 17.82
CA ASP A 272 26.00 4.99 16.94
C ASP A 272 25.57 6.33 17.57
N VAL A 273 26.56 7.19 17.84
CA VAL A 273 26.33 8.55 18.34
C VAL A 273 25.83 9.47 17.21
N CYS A 274 26.15 9.13 15.96
CA CYS A 274 25.82 9.93 14.79
C CYS A 274 24.37 9.73 14.36
N ILE A 275 23.77 10.81 13.83
CA ILE A 275 22.45 10.76 13.19
C ILE A 275 22.54 9.93 11.90
N ASN A 276 21.56 9.05 11.70
CA ASN A 276 21.47 8.21 10.51
C ASN A 276 21.38 8.99 9.20
N SER A 277 21.84 8.39 8.11
CA SER A 277 21.99 9.05 6.81
C SER A 277 20.68 9.65 6.29
N LEU A 278 19.57 8.91 6.38
CA LEU A 278 18.27 9.40 5.93
C LEU A 278 17.79 10.61 6.77
N LYS A 279 17.89 10.49 8.09
CA LYS A 279 17.49 11.55 9.02
C LYS A 279 18.37 12.79 8.89
N HIS A 280 19.68 12.62 8.75
CA HIS A 280 20.60 13.71 8.50
C HIS A 280 20.26 14.49 7.22
N ARG A 281 19.88 13.79 6.13
CA ARG A 281 19.43 14.43 4.89
C ARG A 281 18.14 15.23 5.08
N LEU A 282 17.19 14.71 5.87
CA LEU A 282 15.97 15.42 6.25
C LEU A 282 16.29 16.70 7.03
N LEU A 283 17.11 16.61 8.08
CA LEU A 283 17.51 17.76 8.91
C LEU A 283 18.27 18.81 8.08
N THR A 284 19.18 18.37 7.22
CA THR A 284 19.94 19.26 6.32
C THR A 284 19.00 19.99 5.36
N PHE A 285 17.99 19.30 4.82
CA PHE A 285 17.00 19.91 3.95
C PHE A 285 16.20 21.00 4.69
N LEU A 286 15.70 20.69 5.89
CA LEU A 286 14.95 21.62 6.73
C LEU A 286 15.79 22.85 7.10
N TYR A 287 17.05 22.65 7.49
CA TYR A 287 17.99 23.73 7.79
C TYR A 287 18.23 24.63 6.57
N ARG A 288 18.54 24.04 5.39
CA ARG A 288 18.77 24.81 4.16
C ARG A 288 17.53 25.61 3.75
N ARG A 289 16.34 25.02 3.89
CA ARG A 289 15.07 25.72 3.64
C ARG A 289 14.89 26.90 4.60
N ALA A 290 15.14 26.72 5.89
CA ALA A 290 15.03 27.78 6.89
C ALA A 290 16.07 28.89 6.66
N SER A 291 17.31 28.53 6.35
CA SER A 291 18.39 29.48 6.04
C SER A 291 18.07 30.29 4.79
N ASN A 292 17.63 29.65 3.70
CA ASN A 292 17.29 30.34 2.47
C ASN A 292 16.14 31.34 2.67
N LYS A 293 15.10 30.95 3.41
CA LYS A 293 14.01 31.86 3.77
C LYS A 293 14.51 33.05 4.59
N SER A 294 15.32 32.78 5.60
CA SER A 294 15.90 33.82 6.47
C SER A 294 16.78 34.79 5.70
N SER A 295 17.59 34.31 4.74
CA SER A 295 18.40 35.16 3.88
C SER A 295 17.56 35.99 2.90
N GLN A 296 16.44 35.46 2.41
CA GLN A 296 15.54 36.16 1.48
C GLN A 296 14.71 37.24 2.18
N THR A 297 14.21 36.98 3.40
CA THR A 297 13.39 37.94 4.15
C THR A 297 14.22 38.89 5.02
N GLY A 298 15.49 38.56 5.29
CA GLY A 298 16.35 39.27 6.24
C GLY A 298 16.02 38.97 7.71
N ASP A 299 15.05 38.09 7.98
CA ASP A 299 14.57 37.79 9.33
C ASP A 299 15.12 36.44 9.84
N PRO A 300 15.74 36.38 11.04
CA PRO A 300 16.29 35.14 11.60
C PRO A 300 15.23 34.21 12.23
N THR A 301 13.95 34.55 12.13
CA THR A 301 12.85 33.87 12.83
C THR A 301 12.71 32.40 12.43
N GLU A 302 12.76 32.09 11.14
CA GLU A 302 12.65 30.72 10.63
C GLU A 302 13.83 29.84 11.06
N LEU A 303 15.03 30.41 11.08
CA LEU A 303 16.23 29.70 11.56
C LEU A 303 16.14 29.42 13.06
N ARG A 304 15.62 30.38 13.85
CA ARG A 304 15.37 30.18 15.29
C ARG A 304 14.33 29.11 15.55
N LYS A 305 13.25 29.05 14.76
CA LYS A 305 12.24 27.97 14.84
C LYS A 305 12.87 26.60 14.56
N PHE A 306 13.74 26.50 13.56
CA PHE A 306 14.44 25.24 13.27
C PHE A 306 15.24 24.75 14.48
N TYR A 307 16.04 25.61 15.11
CA TYR A 307 16.81 25.23 16.30
C TYR A 307 15.92 24.95 17.51
N HIS A 308 14.83 25.68 17.68
CA HIS A 308 13.86 25.44 18.76
C HIS A 308 13.22 24.06 18.65
N TYR A 309 12.90 23.60 17.43
CA TYR A 309 12.28 22.30 17.19
C TYR A 309 13.28 21.21 16.77
N PHE A 310 14.59 21.45 16.90
CA PHE A 310 15.63 20.53 16.42
C PHE A 310 15.50 19.13 17.05
N ASP A 311 15.32 19.07 18.36
CA ASP A 311 15.17 17.81 19.09
C ASP A 311 13.90 17.06 18.67
N ASN A 312 12.82 17.80 18.39
CA ASN A 312 11.58 17.22 17.88
C ASN A 312 11.78 16.63 16.47
N PHE A 313 12.52 17.30 15.59
CA PHE A 313 12.86 16.73 14.28
C PHE A 313 13.76 15.49 14.41
N CYS A 314 14.67 15.50 15.39
CA CYS A 314 15.53 14.35 15.67
C CYS A 314 14.75 13.17 16.25
N SER A 315 13.65 13.38 16.98
CA SER A 315 12.83 12.30 17.55
C SER A 315 11.82 11.69 16.56
N LEU A 316 11.61 12.32 15.40
CA LEU A 316 10.69 11.80 14.38
C LEU A 316 11.06 10.39 13.91
N LYS A 317 10.02 9.56 13.73
CA LYS A 317 10.09 8.19 13.23
C LYS A 317 9.21 8.03 12.00
N MET A 318 9.66 7.22 11.05
CA MET A 318 8.89 6.76 9.90
C MET A 318 7.70 5.94 10.38
N TRP A 319 6.52 6.35 9.94
CA TRP A 319 5.25 5.72 10.27
C TRP A 319 4.63 5.02 9.05
N LYS A 320 4.72 5.66 7.89
CA LYS A 320 4.16 5.15 6.64
C LYS A 320 5.05 5.53 5.47
N MET A 321 4.97 4.76 4.38
CA MET A 321 5.59 5.12 3.12
C MET A 321 4.67 4.83 1.94
N GLN A 322 5.03 5.37 0.78
CA GLN A 322 4.38 5.12 -0.50
C GLN A 322 5.39 5.36 -1.63
N LEU A 323 5.42 4.49 -2.64
CA LEU A 323 6.12 4.78 -3.89
C LEU A 323 5.25 5.72 -4.73
N LEU A 324 5.81 6.83 -5.17
CA LEU A 324 5.15 7.78 -6.08
C LEU A 324 5.41 7.42 -7.54
N ASP A 325 6.61 6.91 -7.81
CA ASP A 325 7.06 6.38 -9.10
C ASP A 325 8.21 5.39 -8.88
N ASP A 326 8.97 5.08 -9.94
CA ASP A 326 10.10 4.15 -9.88
C ASP A 326 11.24 4.61 -8.95
N ASN A 327 11.36 5.92 -8.68
CA ASN A 327 12.52 6.54 -8.02
C ASN A 327 12.17 7.33 -6.76
N HIS A 328 10.92 7.72 -6.56
CA HIS A 328 10.49 8.62 -5.50
C HIS A 328 9.63 7.92 -4.45
N LEU A 329 10.03 8.09 -3.19
CA LEU A 329 9.29 7.67 -2.02
C LEU A 329 8.65 8.88 -1.34
N LEU A 330 7.37 8.75 -1.00
CA LEU A 330 6.71 9.60 -0.02
C LEU A 330 6.79 8.90 1.34
N ILE A 331 7.53 9.48 2.28
CA ILE A 331 7.72 8.95 3.63
C ILE A 331 7.00 9.86 4.61
N LYS A 332 6.13 9.28 5.42
CA LYS A 332 5.42 9.96 6.50
C LYS A 332 6.17 9.76 7.81
N TYR A 333 6.58 10.86 8.42
CA TYR A 333 7.20 10.92 9.73
C TYR A 333 6.20 11.44 10.77
N ALA A 334 6.26 10.85 11.96
CA ALA A 334 5.48 11.24 13.14
C ALA A 334 6.33 11.00 14.41
N SER A 335 5.80 11.38 15.57
CA SER A 335 6.45 11.04 16.84
C SER A 335 6.43 9.54 17.10
N GLU A 336 7.33 9.07 17.97
CA GLU A 336 7.36 7.68 18.39
C GLU A 336 6.05 7.23 19.08
N GLU A 337 5.35 8.13 19.78
CA GLU A 337 4.08 7.82 20.44
C GLU A 337 2.96 7.50 19.45
N VAL A 338 2.91 8.23 18.33
CA VAL A 338 1.99 7.97 17.22
C VAL A 338 2.36 6.67 16.52
N VAL A 339 3.66 6.46 16.25
CA VAL A 339 4.16 5.26 15.55
C VAL A 339 3.90 3.98 16.36
N THR A 340 4.01 4.05 17.69
CA THR A 340 3.78 2.91 18.61
C THR A 340 2.34 2.74 19.06
N LEU A 341 1.39 3.49 18.47
CA LEU A 341 -0.05 3.46 18.79
C LEU A 341 -0.34 3.73 20.29
N LYS A 342 0.55 4.45 20.98
CA LYS A 342 0.32 4.93 22.35
C LYS A 342 -0.75 6.02 22.37
N GLN A 343 -0.83 6.82 21.32
CA GLN A 343 -1.86 7.82 21.15
C GLN A 343 -3.02 7.28 20.29
N THR A 344 -4.25 7.43 20.78
CA THR A 344 -5.47 6.92 20.11
C THR A 344 -5.91 7.78 18.93
N ASP A 345 -5.64 9.09 18.99
CA ASP A 345 -5.95 10.03 17.90
C ASP A 345 -4.66 10.59 17.28
N PRO A 346 -4.15 10.00 16.18
CA PRO A 346 -2.92 10.44 15.54
C PRO A 346 -3.04 11.83 14.89
N ASN A 347 -4.27 12.31 14.66
CA ASN A 347 -4.54 13.54 13.93
C ASN A 347 -4.77 14.77 14.83
N SER A 348 -4.80 14.62 16.15
CA SER A 348 -5.35 15.66 17.04
C SER A 348 -4.34 16.52 17.81
N SER A 349 -3.02 16.30 17.70
CA SER A 349 -2.08 17.06 18.54
C SER A 349 -0.67 17.29 17.99
N GLU A 350 -0.13 16.44 17.12
CA GLU A 350 1.30 16.49 16.79
C GLU A 350 1.60 16.72 15.30
N PRO A 351 2.65 17.50 14.99
CA PRO A 351 3.03 17.78 13.61
C PRO A 351 3.53 16.50 12.94
N GLN A 352 2.92 16.18 11.79
CA GLN A 352 3.34 15.08 10.93
C GLN A 352 4.02 15.68 9.69
N PHE A 353 5.07 15.01 9.22
CA PHE A 353 5.83 15.47 8.07
C PHE A 353 5.75 14.45 6.93
N PHE A 354 5.52 14.95 5.73
CA PHE A 354 5.54 14.19 4.48
C PHE A 354 6.81 14.57 3.73
N VAL A 355 7.69 13.59 3.53
CA VAL A 355 9.01 13.77 2.96
C VAL A 355 9.06 13.07 1.61
N VAL A 356 9.36 13.81 0.55
CA VAL A 356 9.61 13.25 -0.78
C VAL A 356 11.10 12.97 -0.92
N TYR A 357 11.45 11.70 -1.06
CA TYR A 357 12.82 11.21 -1.12
C TYR A 357 13.09 10.54 -2.48
N ASN A 358 14.14 10.98 -3.16
CA ASN A 358 14.64 10.34 -4.38
C ASN A 358 15.64 9.25 -4.00
N MET A 359 15.32 8.02 -4.38
CA MET A 359 16.11 6.82 -4.10
C MET A 359 17.39 6.76 -4.94
N LEU A 360 17.40 7.27 -6.17
CA LEU A 360 18.58 7.25 -7.04
C LEU A 360 19.65 8.25 -6.58
N GLU A 361 19.26 9.51 -6.39
CA GLU A 361 20.17 10.56 -5.91
C GLU A 361 20.41 10.52 -4.41
N SER A 362 19.66 9.68 -3.68
CA SER A 362 19.61 9.65 -2.23
C SER A 362 19.35 11.03 -1.62
N ARG A 363 18.38 11.79 -2.13
CA ARG A 363 18.14 13.19 -1.72
C ARG A 363 16.69 13.43 -1.30
N VAL A 364 16.51 14.24 -0.27
CA VAL A 364 15.20 14.80 0.08
C VAL A 364 14.92 15.96 -0.87
N ILE A 365 13.82 15.85 -1.62
CA ILE A 365 13.38 16.86 -2.59
C ILE A 365 12.46 17.88 -1.92
N ALA A 366 11.53 17.40 -1.10
CA ALA A 366 10.51 18.24 -0.48
C ALA A 366 10.10 17.70 0.89
N VAL A 367 9.67 18.61 1.76
CA VAL A 367 9.09 18.30 3.07
C VAL A 367 7.86 19.18 3.26
N TYR A 368 6.76 18.54 3.62
CA TYR A 368 5.46 19.17 3.84
C TYR A 368 4.95 18.82 5.23
N GLU A 369 4.35 19.79 5.90
CA GLU A 369 3.58 19.56 7.13
C GLU A 369 2.17 19.08 6.79
N ASN A 370 1.50 18.42 7.73
CA ASN A 370 0.11 17.99 7.60
C ASN A 370 -0.88 19.14 7.29
N SER A 371 -0.57 20.37 7.71
CA SER A 371 -1.37 21.57 7.48
C SER A 371 -1.06 22.27 6.15
N SER A 372 -0.16 21.72 5.32
CA SER A 372 0.30 22.37 4.10
C SER A 372 -0.77 22.40 3.01
N SER A 373 -1.17 23.60 2.59
CA SER A 373 -2.05 23.79 1.42
C SER A 373 -1.38 23.36 0.12
N GLU A 374 -0.07 23.52 -0.01
CA GLU A 374 0.70 23.11 -1.18
C GLU A 374 0.61 21.59 -1.40
N LEU A 375 0.68 20.79 -0.33
CA LEU A 375 0.50 19.34 -0.44
C LEU A 375 -0.91 18.97 -0.91
N VAL A 376 -1.93 19.72 -0.46
CA VAL A 376 -3.32 19.54 -0.91
C VAL A 376 -3.45 19.87 -2.40
N GLU A 377 -2.89 20.99 -2.86
CA GLU A 377 -2.87 21.36 -4.27
C GLU A 377 -2.16 20.32 -5.13
N LEU A 378 -1.03 19.78 -4.66
CA LEU A 378 -0.32 18.69 -5.34
C LEU A 378 -1.19 17.42 -5.40
N LEU A 379 -1.87 17.07 -4.31
CA LEU A 379 -2.76 15.91 -4.28
C LEU A 379 -3.95 16.07 -5.24
N GLU A 380 -4.53 17.27 -5.33
CA GLU A 380 -5.64 17.57 -6.23
C GLU A 380 -5.23 17.51 -7.70
N ASN A 381 -4.06 18.07 -8.03
CA ASN A 381 -3.55 18.13 -9.41
C ASN A 381 -2.93 16.82 -9.88
N PHE A 382 -2.31 16.05 -8.99
CA PHE A 382 -1.56 14.82 -9.29
C PHE A 382 -2.14 13.57 -8.61
N ASN A 383 -3.45 13.56 -8.36
CA ASN A 383 -4.16 12.49 -7.65
C ASN A 383 -3.81 11.07 -8.15
N ASP A 384 -3.57 10.91 -9.46
CA ASP A 384 -3.23 9.62 -10.05
C ASP A 384 -1.89 9.04 -9.56
N TYR A 385 -0.91 9.88 -9.19
CA TYR A 385 0.38 9.46 -8.63
C TYR A 385 0.29 9.15 -7.13
N PHE A 386 -0.66 9.74 -6.42
CA PHE A 386 -0.89 9.48 -5.00
C PHE A 386 -1.88 8.34 -4.74
N ARG A 387 -2.61 7.88 -5.75
CA ARG A 387 -3.47 6.70 -5.65
C ARG A 387 -2.66 5.44 -5.92
N ASN A 388 -2.95 4.37 -5.16
CA ASN A 388 -2.40 3.04 -5.40
C ASN A 388 -2.52 2.69 -6.87
N ALA A 389 -1.37 2.61 -7.54
CA ALA A 389 -1.11 2.20 -8.91
C ALA A 389 -2.39 2.01 -9.74
N CYS A 390 -2.75 3.02 -10.54
CA CYS A 390 -3.47 2.72 -11.77
C CYS A 390 -2.63 1.69 -12.53
N LEU A 391 -3.20 0.51 -12.78
CA LEU A 391 -2.59 -0.51 -13.63
C LEU A 391 -2.04 0.15 -14.88
N HIS A 392 -0.72 0.15 -15.02
CA HIS A 392 -0.09 0.64 -16.23
C HIS A 392 -0.25 -0.45 -17.29
N ASN A 393 -1.43 -0.51 -17.92
CA ASN A 393 -1.62 -1.34 -19.10
C ASN A 393 -0.69 -0.84 -20.21
N SER A 394 0.45 -1.49 -20.38
CA SER A 394 1.39 -1.32 -21.49
C SER A 394 0.89 -1.93 -22.81
N ASN A 395 -0.40 -2.26 -22.91
CA ASN A 395 -1.03 -2.79 -24.13
C ASN A 395 -1.88 -1.72 -24.83
N ILE A 396 -1.24 -0.67 -25.35
CA ILE A 396 -1.78 0.14 -26.45
C ILE A 396 -0.64 0.47 -27.43
N GLN A 397 -0.05 -0.56 -28.02
CA GLN A 397 0.64 -0.45 -29.31
C GLN A 397 0.42 -1.74 -30.11
N SER A 398 -0.66 -1.74 -30.89
CA SER A 398 -0.79 -2.48 -32.14
C SER A 398 -1.80 -1.77 -33.02
#